data_AF-A0A3C0QTR5-F1
#
_entry.id   AF-A0A3C0QTR5-F1
#
_cell.length_a   1.000
_cell.length_b   1.000
_cell.length_c   1.000
_cell.angle_alpha   90.00
_cell.angle_beta   90.00
_cell.angle_gamma   90.00
#
_symmetry.space_group_name_H-M   'P 1'
#
loop_
_entity.id
_entity.type
_entity.pdbx_description
1 polymer ?
#
loop_
_entity_poly.entity_id
_entity_poly.type
_entity_poly.pdbx_seq_one_letter_code
_entity_poly.pdbx_strand_id
1 'polypeptide(L)'
;NLPNASLGTQFSFSHNNHNSYYGLRAYDGTQNTFYGNIIFDNTIAGNLNHRITTGVSFLFDDYNEMLADSAFARRELVPGVFGQYTFNLDTRFTLIAGLRADYHNLFGAFLTPRLHLRYQVAPNTILRASAGQGFRVPNPIAENSGLLVSNRRIRVLENIRPERAWNYGASITQNLMLFGEHASITANFYRTDFQNQLIVDVDASHTEARFYNLDGKSFANNFQVEMKFHPIREIEIVAAWRYTDAKSTINNELVERPFVNTYKGMLSGSYNTRNNRWQFDLTAQFNGPSRIPTTAMLPEHMQMAERSPAYVFMLGQITYRINPLELYIGVENLTNYKQMKPIIGATEPFGRHFDGSMIWGPIKGRMFYVGLRYSIPR
;
A
#
# COMPACT_ATOMS: atom_id res chain seq x y z
N ASN A 1 25.52 -8.50 -34.40
CA ASN A 1 24.09 -8.83 -34.25
C ASN A 1 23.91 -9.81 -33.11
N LEU A 2 23.35 -9.36 -31.98
CA LEU A 2 22.92 -10.22 -30.88
C LEU A 2 21.44 -10.56 -31.12
N PRO A 3 21.09 -11.77 -31.59
CA PRO A 3 19.77 -12.07 -32.14
C PRO A 3 18.61 -12.01 -31.14
N ASN A 4 18.89 -11.96 -29.83
CA ASN A 4 17.87 -11.86 -28.77
C ASN A 4 18.09 -10.65 -27.84
N ALA A 5 18.88 -9.67 -28.29
CA ALA A 5 19.11 -8.47 -27.51
C ALA A 5 17.98 -7.45 -27.72
N SER A 6 17.53 -6.82 -26.64
CA SER A 6 16.63 -5.68 -26.70
C SER A 6 17.16 -4.53 -25.83
N LEU A 7 16.89 -3.31 -26.28
CA LEU A 7 17.18 -2.09 -25.55
C LEU A 7 15.84 -1.39 -25.28
N GLY A 8 15.55 -1.15 -24.02
CA GLY A 8 14.37 -0.42 -23.57
C GLY A 8 14.77 0.85 -22.84
N THR A 9 13.98 1.91 -23.01
CA THR A 9 14.15 3.17 -22.29
C THR A 9 12.84 3.61 -21.66
N GLN A 10 12.89 4.11 -20.44
CA GLN A 10 11.74 4.63 -19.71
C GLN A 10 12.12 6.00 -19.15
N PHE A 11 11.29 6.99 -19.42
CA PHE A 11 11.44 8.34 -18.89
C PHE A 11 10.09 8.81 -18.36
N SER A 12 10.10 9.44 -17.20
CA SER A 12 8.90 10.05 -16.62
C SER A 12 9.25 11.33 -15.89
N PHE A 13 8.37 12.32 -16.02
CA PHE A 13 8.40 13.55 -15.24
C PHE A 13 7.07 13.73 -14.53
N SER A 14 7.11 14.14 -13.27
CA SER A 14 5.94 14.45 -12.45
C SER A 14 6.16 15.77 -11.73
N HIS A 15 5.13 16.61 -11.73
CA HIS A 15 5.05 17.83 -10.96
C HIS A 15 3.83 17.73 -10.04
N ASN A 16 4.06 17.82 -8.73
CA ASN A 16 3.01 17.89 -7.74
C ASN A 16 3.07 19.25 -7.05
N ASN A 17 1.91 19.88 -6.93
CA ASN A 17 1.71 21.11 -6.16
C ASN A 17 0.56 20.86 -5.18
N HIS A 18 0.83 21.06 -3.89
CA HIS A 18 -0.08 20.78 -2.80
C HIS A 18 -0.21 21.99 -1.89
N ASN A 19 -1.32 22.72 -2.05
CA ASN A 19 -1.65 23.89 -1.25
C ASN A 19 -2.88 23.61 -0.42
N SER A 20 -2.71 23.54 0.90
CA SER A 20 -3.76 23.11 1.83
C SER A 20 -3.77 23.95 3.11
N TYR A 21 -4.96 24.08 3.69
CA TYR A 21 -5.17 24.68 5.01
C TYR A 21 -5.76 23.65 5.97
N TYR A 22 -5.10 23.46 7.10
CA TYR A 22 -5.50 22.56 8.18
C TYR A 22 -5.79 23.39 9.43
N GLY A 23 -7.03 23.89 9.52
CA GLY A 23 -7.40 24.86 10.55
C GLY A 23 -6.57 26.15 10.39
N LEU A 24 -5.68 26.42 11.35
CA LEU A 24 -4.80 27.60 11.35
C LEU A 24 -3.44 27.35 10.67
N ARG A 25 -3.18 26.13 10.19
CA ARG A 25 -1.89 25.75 9.57
C ARG A 25 -2.01 25.81 8.06
N ALA A 26 -1.18 26.63 7.43
CA ALA A 26 -0.92 26.53 6.01
C ALA A 26 0.13 25.45 5.74
N TYR A 27 -0.10 24.63 4.73
CA TYR A 27 0.88 23.71 4.18
C TYR A 27 0.95 23.93 2.66
N ASP A 28 2.14 24.28 2.19
CA ASP A 28 2.46 24.48 0.78
C ASP A 28 3.61 23.52 0.44
N GLY A 29 3.43 22.66 -0.55
CA GLY A 29 4.40 21.65 -0.93
C GLY A 29 4.49 21.51 -2.43
N THR A 30 5.70 21.63 -2.96
CA THR A 30 5.99 21.34 -4.37
C THR A 30 6.99 20.19 -4.47
N GLN A 31 6.74 19.29 -5.41
CA GLN A 31 7.64 18.19 -5.73
C GLN A 31 7.79 18.08 -7.24
N ASN A 32 9.03 18.12 -7.71
CA ASN A 32 9.38 17.80 -9.09
C ASN A 32 10.19 16.50 -9.11
N THR A 33 9.72 15.52 -9.85
CA THR A 33 10.38 14.21 -9.98
C THR A 33 10.68 13.95 -11.45
N PHE A 34 11.94 13.64 -11.73
CA PHE A 34 12.36 13.07 -13.01
C PHE A 34 12.98 11.70 -12.77
N TYR A 35 12.53 10.71 -13.55
CA TYR A 35 13.08 9.36 -13.52
C TYR A 35 13.44 8.93 -14.95
N GLY A 36 14.66 8.42 -15.11
CA GLY A 36 15.17 7.85 -16.34
C GLY A 36 15.74 6.45 -16.10
N ASN A 37 15.52 5.54 -17.03
CA ASN A 37 15.98 4.16 -16.95
C ASN A 37 16.28 3.61 -18.34
N ILE A 38 17.47 3.04 -18.52
CA ILE A 38 17.92 2.41 -19.75
C ILE A 38 18.23 0.95 -19.42
N ILE A 39 17.58 0.04 -20.15
CA ILE A 39 17.58 -1.39 -19.86
C ILE A 39 18.08 -2.12 -21.09
N PHE A 40 19.16 -2.85 -20.94
CA PHE A 40 19.64 -3.82 -21.91
C PHE A 40 19.27 -5.22 -21.44
N ASP A 41 18.73 -6.02 -22.35
CA ASP A 41 18.34 -7.38 -22.07
C ASP A 41 18.83 -8.31 -23.18
N ASN A 42 19.38 -9.47 -22.81
CA ASN A 42 19.85 -10.45 -23.78
C ASN A 42 19.85 -11.87 -23.21
N THR A 43 19.90 -12.87 -24.10
CA THR A 43 20.16 -14.26 -23.72
C THR A 43 21.66 -14.57 -23.74
N ILE A 44 22.10 -15.44 -22.83
CA ILE A 44 23.51 -15.84 -22.71
C ILE A 44 23.80 -16.95 -23.74
N ALA A 45 24.75 -16.70 -24.64
CA ALA A 45 25.15 -17.63 -25.70
C ALA A 45 23.97 -18.16 -26.56
N GLY A 46 22.90 -17.37 -26.71
CA GLY A 46 21.69 -17.77 -27.44
C GLY A 46 20.76 -18.73 -26.69
N ASN A 47 21.10 -19.13 -25.46
CA ASN A 47 20.29 -20.05 -24.67
C ASN A 47 19.12 -19.33 -23.98
N LEU A 48 17.88 -19.67 -24.36
CA LEU A 48 16.64 -19.08 -23.82
C LEU A 48 16.44 -19.33 -22.31
N ASN A 49 17.11 -20.34 -21.75
CA ASN A 49 17.05 -20.63 -20.33
C ASN A 49 17.85 -19.62 -19.49
N HIS A 50 18.79 -18.91 -20.09
CA HIS A 50 19.69 -17.98 -19.40
C HIS A 50 19.55 -16.59 -19.98
N ARG A 51 18.95 -15.68 -19.22
CA ARG A 51 18.71 -14.30 -19.62
C ARG A 51 19.37 -13.34 -18.64
N ILE A 52 20.04 -12.33 -19.18
CA ILE A 52 20.67 -11.27 -18.40
C ILE A 52 20.03 -9.95 -18.76
N THR A 53 19.65 -9.19 -17.74
CA THR A 53 19.11 -7.84 -17.87
C THR A 53 20.01 -6.91 -17.08
N THR A 54 20.56 -5.89 -17.72
CA THR A 54 21.42 -4.89 -17.07
C THR A 54 20.93 -3.51 -17.41
N GLY A 55 21.14 -2.53 -16.55
CA GLY A 55 20.72 -1.19 -16.87
C GLY A 55 21.34 -0.13 -15.98
N VAL A 56 21.09 1.10 -16.40
CA VAL A 56 21.43 2.31 -15.66
C VAL A 56 20.16 3.12 -15.45
N SER A 57 20.09 3.82 -14.34
CA SER A 57 18.93 4.62 -13.98
C SER A 57 19.36 5.87 -13.25
N PHE A 58 18.48 6.86 -13.26
CA PHE A 58 18.71 8.14 -12.62
C PHE A 58 17.38 8.65 -12.08
N LEU A 59 17.34 8.96 -10.79
CA LEU A 59 16.26 9.66 -10.13
C LEU A 59 16.73 11.05 -9.73
N PHE A 60 15.92 12.05 -10.04
CA PHE A 60 16.03 13.40 -9.54
C PHE A 60 14.71 13.76 -8.86
N ASP A 61 14.78 14.13 -7.59
CA ASP A 61 13.65 14.69 -6.85
C ASP A 61 14.04 16.05 -6.26
N ASP A 62 13.14 17.03 -6.40
CA ASP A 62 13.26 18.35 -5.80
C ASP A 62 12.00 18.62 -4.97
N TYR A 63 12.14 18.52 -3.65
CA TYR A 63 11.09 18.78 -2.66
C TYR A 63 11.27 20.16 -2.07
N ASN A 64 10.19 20.93 -2.00
CA ASN A 64 10.12 22.18 -1.27
C ASN A 64 8.77 22.26 -0.55
N GLU A 65 8.79 22.06 0.76
CA GLU A 65 7.63 22.06 1.64
C GLU A 65 7.74 23.17 2.68
N MET A 66 6.64 23.83 2.98
CA MET A 66 6.50 24.81 4.04
C MET A 66 5.28 24.44 4.88
N LEU A 67 5.50 24.23 6.18
CA LEU A 67 4.45 24.04 7.17
C LEU A 67 4.49 25.21 8.14
N ALA A 68 3.49 26.08 8.06
CA ALA A 68 3.45 27.35 8.79
C ALA A 68 4.75 28.16 8.59
N ASP A 69 5.60 28.25 9.61
CA ASP A 69 6.87 28.97 9.64
C ASP A 69 8.11 28.09 9.45
N SER A 70 7.91 26.78 9.23
CA SER A 70 8.99 25.79 9.07
C SER A 70 9.13 25.35 7.61
N ALA A 71 10.34 25.45 7.06
CA ALA A 71 10.65 25.02 5.69
C ALA A 71 11.42 23.70 5.67
N PHE A 72 11.03 22.80 4.77
CA PHE A 72 11.66 21.51 4.50
C PHE A 72 11.96 21.42 3.01
N ALA A 73 13.21 21.61 2.62
CA ALA A 73 13.65 21.49 1.24
C ALA A 73 14.68 20.38 1.11
N ARG A 74 14.54 19.56 0.07
CA ARG A 74 15.45 18.45 -0.18
C ARG A 74 15.59 18.20 -1.68
N ARG A 75 16.82 18.08 -2.14
CA ARG A 75 17.14 17.70 -3.52
C ARG A 75 17.90 16.39 -3.54
N GLU A 76 17.30 15.38 -4.17
CA GLU A 76 17.86 14.05 -4.30
C GLU A 76 18.34 13.80 -5.72
N LEU A 77 19.55 13.28 -5.84
CA LEU A 77 20.16 12.82 -7.08
C LEU A 77 20.62 11.39 -6.81
N VAL A 78 20.01 10.43 -7.51
CA VAL A 78 20.26 9.00 -7.29
C VAL A 78 20.53 8.32 -8.64
N PRO A 79 21.74 8.47 -9.21
CA PRO A 79 22.22 7.57 -10.24
C PRO A 79 22.36 6.15 -9.68
N GLY A 80 22.04 5.16 -10.50
CA GLY A 80 22.16 3.77 -10.13
C GLY A 80 22.40 2.86 -11.32
N VAL A 81 23.02 1.71 -11.03
CA VAL A 81 23.28 0.64 -11.99
C VAL A 81 22.71 -0.66 -11.44
N PHE A 82 22.24 -1.53 -12.31
CA PHE A 82 21.70 -2.82 -11.88
C PHE A 82 21.98 -3.93 -12.88
N GLY A 83 21.99 -5.15 -12.35
CA GLY A 83 22.06 -6.38 -13.11
C GLY A 83 21.07 -7.39 -12.53
N GLN A 84 20.46 -8.16 -13.41
CA GLN A 84 19.54 -9.24 -13.09
C GLN A 84 19.84 -10.44 -13.97
N TYR A 85 19.88 -11.60 -13.35
CA TYR A 85 20.01 -12.88 -14.01
C TYR A 85 18.70 -13.68 -13.82
N THR A 86 18.14 -14.13 -14.93
CA THR A 86 16.95 -14.97 -14.98
C THR A 86 17.33 -16.33 -15.53
N PHE A 87 17.06 -17.37 -14.75
CA PHE A 87 17.22 -18.76 -15.15
C PHE A 87 15.85 -19.43 -15.24
N ASN A 88 15.53 -20.00 -16.41
CA ASN A 88 14.31 -20.77 -16.66
C ASN A 88 14.68 -22.22 -16.98
N LEU A 89 14.12 -23.17 -16.23
CA LEU A 89 14.30 -24.60 -16.47
C LEU A 89 12.95 -25.24 -16.80
N ASP A 90 12.80 -25.66 -18.06
CA ASP A 90 11.66 -26.40 -18.61
C ASP A 90 10.29 -25.84 -18.21
N THR A 91 10.15 -24.51 -18.13
CA THR A 91 8.93 -23.77 -17.69
C THR A 91 8.46 -24.02 -16.24
N ARG A 92 8.99 -25.07 -15.60
CA ARG A 92 8.62 -25.49 -14.23
C ARG A 92 9.34 -24.67 -13.18
N PHE A 93 10.59 -24.30 -13.42
CA PHE A 93 11.38 -23.54 -12.46
C PHE A 93 11.88 -22.24 -13.06
N THR A 94 11.70 -21.14 -12.33
CA THR A 94 12.26 -19.83 -12.68
C THR A 94 12.95 -19.25 -11.45
N LEU A 95 14.21 -18.88 -11.62
CA LEU A 95 15.02 -18.14 -10.65
C LEU A 95 15.30 -16.76 -11.23
N ILE A 96 15.11 -15.71 -10.43
CA ILE A 96 15.51 -14.36 -10.77
C ILE A 96 16.37 -13.83 -9.63
N ALA A 97 17.65 -13.55 -9.89
CA ALA A 97 18.55 -12.93 -8.95
C ALA A 97 18.97 -11.56 -9.49
N GLY A 98 18.82 -10.51 -8.68
CA GLY A 98 19.12 -9.14 -9.07
C GLY A 98 19.93 -8.42 -8.01
N LEU A 99 20.78 -7.51 -8.45
CA LEU A 99 21.56 -6.62 -7.62
C LEU A 99 21.55 -5.22 -8.23
N ARG A 100 21.30 -4.23 -7.39
CA ARG A 100 21.31 -2.82 -7.78
C ARG A 100 22.21 -2.03 -6.84
N ALA A 101 23.02 -1.14 -7.40
CA ALA A 101 23.83 -0.19 -6.67
C ALA A 101 23.38 1.22 -7.03
N ASP A 102 23.00 1.99 -6.01
CA ASP A 102 22.57 3.39 -6.14
C ASP A 102 23.52 4.28 -5.35
N TYR A 103 23.86 5.46 -5.88
CA TYR A 103 24.61 6.46 -5.14
C TYR A 103 23.73 7.68 -4.90
N HIS A 104 23.28 7.86 -3.67
CA HIS A 104 22.47 9.00 -3.28
C HIS A 104 23.37 10.16 -2.83
N ASN A 105 23.18 11.34 -3.42
CA ASN A 105 23.96 12.53 -3.08
C ASN A 105 23.99 12.91 -1.58
N LEU A 106 22.91 12.64 -0.83
CA LEU A 106 22.80 12.99 0.59
C LEU A 106 23.20 11.86 1.54
N PHE A 107 23.01 10.60 1.12
CA PHE A 107 23.11 9.44 2.02
C PHE A 107 24.10 8.37 1.58
N GLY A 108 24.82 8.61 0.48
CA GLY A 108 25.88 7.74 -0.02
C GLY A 108 25.36 6.50 -0.76
N ALA A 109 26.16 5.44 -0.76
CA ALA A 109 25.90 4.24 -1.54
C ALA A 109 24.88 3.30 -0.89
N PHE A 110 23.97 2.77 -1.71
CA PHE A 110 23.02 1.73 -1.35
C PHE A 110 23.22 0.53 -2.25
N LEU A 111 23.19 -0.66 -1.65
CA LEU A 111 23.19 -1.92 -2.36
C LEU A 111 21.87 -2.65 -2.07
N THR A 112 21.18 -3.04 -3.13
CA THR A 112 19.81 -3.57 -3.06
C THR A 112 19.76 -4.93 -3.75
N PRO A 113 19.94 -6.05 -3.01
CA PRO A 113 19.79 -7.39 -3.55
C PRO A 113 18.32 -7.81 -3.64
N ARG A 114 18.03 -8.71 -4.57
CA ARG A 114 16.69 -9.30 -4.76
C ARG A 114 16.82 -10.72 -5.32
N LEU A 115 15.98 -11.61 -4.81
CA LEU A 115 15.86 -13.00 -5.23
C LEU A 115 14.39 -13.37 -5.36
N HIS A 116 14.00 -13.98 -6.47
CA HIS A 116 12.68 -14.57 -6.68
C HIS A 116 12.82 -15.99 -7.21
N LEU A 117 11.99 -16.88 -6.69
CA LEU A 117 11.89 -18.27 -7.08
C LEU A 117 10.44 -18.56 -7.42
N ARG A 118 10.22 -19.26 -8.53
CA ARG A 118 8.94 -19.86 -8.90
C ARG A 118 9.20 -21.33 -9.23
N TYR A 119 8.44 -22.22 -8.63
CA TYR A 119 8.52 -23.65 -8.89
C TYR A 119 7.13 -24.27 -9.03
N GLN A 120 6.86 -24.84 -10.20
CA GLN A 120 5.67 -25.63 -10.49
C GLN A 120 5.93 -27.08 -10.07
N VAL A 121 5.58 -27.39 -8.81
CA VAL A 121 5.83 -28.70 -8.18
C VAL A 121 4.94 -29.78 -8.79
N ALA A 122 3.74 -29.39 -9.22
CA ALA A 122 2.77 -30.23 -9.93
C ALA A 122 2.07 -29.39 -11.00
N PRO A 123 1.39 -29.99 -12.00
CA PRO A 123 0.73 -29.25 -13.09
C PRO A 123 -0.16 -28.09 -12.59
N ASN A 124 -0.81 -28.28 -11.45
CA ASN A 124 -1.75 -27.33 -10.87
C ASN A 124 -1.25 -26.64 -9.59
N THR A 125 0.01 -26.84 -9.20
CA THR A 125 0.55 -26.33 -7.93
C THR A 125 1.82 -25.52 -8.17
N ILE A 126 1.79 -24.25 -7.82
CA ILE A 126 2.90 -23.31 -8.00
C ILE A 126 3.33 -22.78 -6.65
N LEU A 127 4.59 -23.02 -6.29
CA LEU A 127 5.26 -22.36 -5.18
C LEU A 127 6.00 -21.12 -5.71
N ARG A 128 6.00 -20.05 -4.93
CA ARG A 128 6.90 -18.91 -5.14
C ARG A 128 7.53 -18.53 -3.81
N ALA A 129 8.76 -18.05 -3.87
CA ALA A 129 9.44 -17.45 -2.74
C ALA A 129 10.19 -16.21 -3.21
N SER A 130 10.29 -15.20 -2.38
CA SER A 130 11.05 -14.00 -2.68
C SER A 130 11.73 -13.45 -1.44
N ALA A 131 12.87 -12.81 -1.64
CA ALA A 131 13.59 -12.08 -0.64
C ALA A 131 14.27 -10.89 -1.29
N GLY A 132 14.27 -9.74 -0.65
CA GLY A 132 14.97 -8.58 -1.16
C GLY A 132 14.97 -7.42 -0.18
N GLN A 133 15.86 -6.48 -0.45
CA GLN A 133 15.92 -5.24 0.29
C GLN A 133 15.31 -4.10 -0.53
N GLY A 134 14.92 -3.03 0.13
CA GLY A 134 14.67 -1.72 -0.46
C GLY A 134 15.07 -0.62 0.51
N PHE A 135 15.18 0.60 0.01
CA PHE A 135 15.34 1.79 0.84
C PHE A 135 14.49 2.93 0.30
N ARG A 136 14.18 3.90 1.15
CA ARG A 136 13.52 5.15 0.77
C ARG A 136 13.87 6.26 1.76
N VAL A 137 13.75 7.51 1.34
CA VAL A 137 13.83 8.66 2.23
C VAL A 137 12.40 9.09 2.56
N PRO A 138 11.93 8.97 3.81
CA PRO A 138 10.57 9.32 4.16
C PRO A 138 10.38 10.83 4.29
N ASN A 139 9.22 11.34 3.88
CA ASN A 139 8.82 12.73 4.05
C ASN A 139 7.89 12.86 5.28
N PRO A 140 8.37 13.39 6.41
CA PRO A 140 7.61 13.35 7.66
C PRO A 140 6.29 14.11 7.59
N ILE A 141 6.22 15.21 6.85
CA ILE A 141 5.02 16.04 6.77
C ILE A 141 4.09 15.55 5.66
N ALA A 142 4.55 15.56 4.40
CA ALA A 142 3.74 15.16 3.25
C ALA A 142 3.07 13.77 3.42
N GLU A 143 3.79 12.78 3.96
CA GLU A 143 3.24 11.42 4.17
C GLU A 143 2.26 11.33 5.34
N ASN A 144 2.25 12.32 6.25
CA ASN A 144 1.45 12.32 7.46
C ASN A 144 0.55 13.56 7.58
N SER A 145 0.14 14.12 6.43
CA SER A 145 -0.72 15.33 6.37
C SER A 145 -2.05 15.18 7.11
N GLY A 146 -2.56 13.95 7.29
CA GLY A 146 -3.73 13.68 8.13
C GLY A 146 -3.57 14.11 9.59
N LEU A 147 -2.35 14.12 10.14
CA LEU A 147 -2.06 14.62 11.50
C LEU A 147 -2.17 16.14 11.61
N LEU A 148 -2.12 16.86 10.48
CA LEU A 148 -2.28 18.31 10.47
C LEU A 148 -3.71 18.71 10.82
N VAL A 149 -4.69 17.80 10.68
CA VAL A 149 -6.06 17.95 11.19
C VAL A 149 -6.12 17.72 12.71
N SER A 150 -5.17 18.29 13.46
CA SER A 150 -5.13 18.24 14.92
C SER A 150 -4.41 19.47 15.45
N ASN A 151 -4.63 19.81 16.73
CA ASN A 151 -3.89 20.87 17.39
C ASN A 151 -2.55 20.41 18.00
N ARG A 152 -2.11 19.17 17.70
CA ARG A 152 -0.78 18.69 18.10
C ARG A 152 0.32 19.47 17.40
N ARG A 153 1.33 19.94 18.13
CA ARG A 153 2.55 20.53 17.55
C ARG A 153 3.33 19.45 16.82
N ILE A 154 3.68 19.71 15.56
CA ILE A 154 4.50 18.80 14.77
C ILE A 154 5.97 19.03 15.13
N ARG A 155 6.68 17.97 15.53
CA ARG A 155 8.10 18.05 15.92
C ARG A 155 8.91 16.98 15.22
N VAL A 156 9.77 17.40 14.31
CA VAL A 156 10.82 16.55 13.74
C VAL A 156 12.02 16.67 14.66
N LEU A 157 12.35 15.59 15.38
CA LEU A 157 13.31 15.62 16.49
C LEU A 157 14.77 15.53 16.02
N GLU A 158 14.99 15.05 14.80
CA GLU A 158 16.31 14.81 14.24
C GLU A 158 16.30 14.87 12.70
N ASN A 159 17.49 14.86 12.10
CA ASN A 159 17.63 14.75 10.65
C ASN A 159 17.24 13.33 10.21
N ILE A 160 16.13 13.23 9.48
CA ILE A 160 15.56 11.96 9.07
C ILE A 160 16.50 11.23 8.09
N ARG A 161 16.92 10.04 8.50
CA ARG A 161 17.73 9.12 7.71
C ARG A 161 16.85 8.20 6.85
N PRO A 162 17.40 7.62 5.77
CA PRO A 162 16.67 6.68 4.93
C PRO A 162 16.27 5.42 5.68
N GLU A 163 15.03 5.00 5.47
CA GLU A 163 14.50 3.72 5.94
C GLU A 163 14.97 2.61 5.01
N ARG A 164 15.40 1.49 5.59
CA ARG A 164 15.69 0.25 4.84
C ARG A 164 14.71 -0.83 5.26
N ALA A 165 14.23 -1.61 4.31
CA ALA A 165 13.31 -2.69 4.57
C ALA A 165 13.79 -3.98 3.90
N TRP A 166 13.87 -5.05 4.68
CA TRP A 166 14.05 -6.41 4.17
C TRP A 166 12.69 -7.07 4.07
N ASN A 167 12.29 -7.47 2.87
CA ASN A 167 11.05 -8.19 2.63
C ASN A 167 11.37 -9.60 2.15
N TYR A 168 10.75 -10.59 2.78
CA TYR A 168 10.87 -11.98 2.37
C TYR A 168 9.56 -12.71 2.60
N GLY A 169 9.26 -13.67 1.74
CA GLY A 169 8.00 -14.38 1.81
C GLY A 169 7.89 -15.53 0.84
N ALA A 170 6.78 -16.25 0.96
CA ALA A 170 6.44 -17.38 0.13
C ALA A 170 4.94 -17.40 -0.18
N SER A 171 4.61 -17.99 -1.32
CA SER A 171 3.24 -18.22 -1.76
C SER A 171 3.08 -19.64 -2.30
N ILE A 172 1.91 -20.23 -2.08
CA ILE A 172 1.43 -21.40 -2.80
C ILE A 172 0.15 -21.02 -3.54
N THR A 173 0.09 -21.34 -4.83
CA THR A 173 -1.12 -21.25 -5.64
C THR A 173 -1.50 -22.65 -6.10
N GLN A 174 -2.74 -23.05 -5.84
CA GLN A 174 -3.34 -24.27 -6.34
C GLN A 174 -4.45 -23.90 -7.32
N ASN A 175 -4.31 -24.34 -8.57
CA ASN A 175 -5.36 -24.28 -9.58
C ASN A 175 -6.22 -25.54 -9.46
N LEU A 176 -7.53 -25.37 -9.61
CA LEU A 176 -8.53 -26.42 -9.43
C LEU A 176 -9.59 -26.31 -10.53
N MET A 177 -10.33 -27.39 -10.76
CA MET A 177 -11.61 -27.34 -11.45
C MET A 177 -12.70 -27.65 -10.44
N LEU A 178 -13.62 -26.71 -10.23
CA LEU A 178 -14.77 -26.85 -9.33
C LEU A 178 -16.02 -26.56 -10.16
N PHE A 179 -17.02 -27.44 -10.08
CA PHE A 179 -18.27 -27.30 -10.85
C PHE A 179 -18.06 -27.20 -12.38
N GLY A 180 -16.99 -27.79 -12.91
CA GLY A 180 -16.63 -27.73 -14.32
C GLY A 180 -15.95 -26.42 -14.76
N GLU A 181 -15.72 -25.50 -13.83
CA GLU A 181 -15.10 -24.19 -14.09
C GLU A 181 -13.76 -24.04 -13.36
N HIS A 182 -12.92 -23.11 -13.84
CA HIS A 182 -11.63 -22.85 -13.24
C HIS A 182 -11.77 -22.14 -11.87
N ALA A 183 -11.06 -22.67 -10.89
CA ALA A 183 -10.89 -22.08 -9.58
C ALA A 183 -9.41 -21.98 -9.21
N SER A 184 -9.07 -21.05 -8.33
CA SER A 184 -7.73 -20.94 -7.77
C SER A 184 -7.81 -20.60 -6.29
N ILE A 185 -6.91 -21.19 -5.51
CA ILE A 185 -6.66 -20.82 -4.13
C ILE A 185 -5.19 -20.46 -3.98
N THR A 186 -4.91 -19.31 -3.38
CA THR A 186 -3.56 -18.83 -3.13
C THR A 186 -3.40 -18.51 -1.64
N ALA A 187 -2.35 -19.02 -1.03
CA ALA A 187 -1.95 -18.68 0.33
C ALA A 187 -0.54 -18.07 0.33
N ASN A 188 -0.38 -16.95 1.02
CA ASN A 188 0.82 -16.13 1.03
C ASN A 188 1.23 -15.81 2.46
N PHE A 189 2.53 -15.81 2.71
CA PHE A 189 3.13 -15.28 3.94
C PHE A 189 4.30 -14.37 3.57
N TYR A 190 4.31 -13.16 4.12
CA TYR A 190 5.39 -12.18 3.93
C TYR A 190 5.75 -11.54 5.26
N ARG A 191 7.06 -11.38 5.49
CA ARG A 191 7.62 -10.61 6.59
C ARG A 191 8.45 -9.46 6.04
N THR A 192 8.22 -8.27 6.60
CA THR A 192 9.07 -7.10 6.39
C THR A 192 9.74 -6.74 7.71
N ASP A 193 11.06 -6.67 7.73
CA ASP A 193 11.84 -6.08 8.82
C ASP A 193 12.28 -4.69 8.43
N PHE A 194 11.98 -3.70 9.27
CA PHE A 194 12.33 -2.31 9.01
C PHE A 194 13.54 -1.88 9.83
N GLN A 195 14.39 -1.07 9.22
CA GLN A 195 15.57 -0.45 9.83
C GLN A 195 15.49 1.05 9.60
N ASN A 196 15.73 1.85 10.64
CA ASN A 196 15.60 3.31 10.61
C ASN A 196 14.23 3.80 10.08
N GLN A 197 13.15 3.03 10.28
CA GLN A 197 11.80 3.45 9.91
C GLN A 197 11.46 4.80 10.53
N LEU A 198 10.81 5.68 9.79
CA LEU A 198 10.24 6.90 10.36
C LEU A 198 9.12 6.53 11.34
N ILE A 199 9.34 6.80 12.62
CA ILE A 199 8.35 6.67 13.68
C ILE A 199 7.52 7.95 13.75
N VAL A 200 6.21 7.75 13.83
CA VAL A 200 5.21 8.80 14.01
C VAL A 200 4.61 8.59 15.40
N ASP A 201 5.20 9.24 16.38
CA ASP A 201 4.87 9.06 17.78
C ASP A 201 3.85 10.11 18.22
N VAL A 202 2.60 9.65 18.31
CA VAL A 202 1.45 10.37 18.85
C VAL A 202 1.04 9.86 20.24
N ASP A 203 1.76 8.87 20.76
CA ASP A 203 1.48 8.22 22.04
C ASP A 203 2.25 8.90 23.19
N ALA A 204 3.43 9.48 22.91
CA ALA A 204 4.26 10.16 23.90
C ALA A 204 3.65 11.47 24.44
N SER A 205 2.73 12.09 23.71
CA SER A 205 2.10 13.36 24.11
C SER A 205 0.78 13.59 23.37
N HIS A 206 -0.24 14.04 24.11
CA HIS A 206 -1.50 14.47 23.51
C HIS A 206 -1.42 15.82 22.78
N THR A 207 -0.35 16.61 22.99
CA THR A 207 -0.15 17.94 22.37
C THR A 207 0.93 17.96 21.30
N GLU A 208 1.63 16.84 21.05
CA GLU A 208 2.73 16.80 20.08
C GLU A 208 2.63 15.53 19.22
N ALA A 209 2.98 15.65 17.95
CA ALA A 209 3.28 14.52 17.08
C ALA A 209 4.79 14.57 16.78
N ARG A 210 5.52 13.54 17.24
CA ARG A 210 6.98 13.49 17.16
C ARG A 210 7.41 12.57 16.03
N PHE A 211 8.40 13.02 15.28
CA PHE A 211 8.97 12.30 14.13
C PHE A 211 10.45 12.05 14.37
N TYR A 212 10.86 10.78 14.33
CA TYR A 212 12.23 10.33 14.54
C TYR A 212 12.46 8.97 13.85
N ASN A 213 13.71 8.61 13.58
CA ASN A 213 14.06 7.28 13.09
C ASN A 213 13.95 6.25 14.23
N LEU A 214 13.47 5.06 13.88
CA LEU A 214 13.33 3.91 14.77
C LEU A 214 14.63 3.62 15.53
N ASP A 215 14.52 3.53 16.85
CA ASP A 215 15.47 2.85 17.72
C ASP A 215 14.82 1.57 18.27
N GLY A 216 15.40 0.41 17.97
CA GLY A 216 14.84 -0.90 18.31
C GLY A 216 14.22 -1.65 17.13
N LYS A 217 13.18 -2.45 17.42
CA LYS A 217 12.60 -3.40 16.46
C LYS A 217 11.35 -2.81 15.77
N SER A 218 11.21 -3.07 14.48
CA SER A 218 9.97 -2.87 13.75
C SER A 218 9.81 -3.92 12.66
N PHE A 219 8.61 -4.48 12.53
CA PHE A 219 8.30 -5.46 11.50
C PHE A 219 6.81 -5.48 11.13
N ALA A 220 6.51 -6.11 10.00
CA ALA A 220 5.15 -6.47 9.61
C ALA A 220 5.11 -7.90 9.06
N ASN A 221 4.37 -8.78 9.73
CA ASN A 221 4.02 -10.11 9.23
C ASN A 221 2.64 -10.05 8.59
N ASN A 222 2.51 -10.56 7.37
CA ASN A 222 1.25 -10.62 6.64
C ASN A 222 1.01 -12.05 6.16
N PHE A 223 -0.11 -12.62 6.59
CA PHE A 223 -0.62 -13.88 6.07
C PHE A 223 -1.90 -13.60 5.29
N GLN A 224 -2.02 -14.14 4.07
CA GLN A 224 -3.19 -13.91 3.22
C GLN A 224 -3.61 -15.21 2.53
N VAL A 225 -4.91 -15.46 2.49
CA VAL A 225 -5.52 -16.52 1.68
C VAL A 225 -6.55 -15.88 0.75
N GLU A 226 -6.53 -16.26 -0.51
CA GLU A 226 -7.47 -15.82 -1.53
C GLU A 226 -7.99 -17.03 -2.30
N MET A 227 -9.28 -17.07 -2.55
CA MET A 227 -9.95 -18.05 -3.40
C MET A 227 -10.79 -17.31 -4.43
N LYS A 228 -10.56 -17.62 -5.70
CA LYS A 228 -11.40 -17.19 -6.82
C LYS A 228 -12.01 -18.42 -7.47
N PHE A 229 -13.33 -18.46 -7.60
CA PHE A 229 -14.03 -19.58 -8.21
C PHE A 229 -15.34 -19.15 -8.88
N HIS A 230 -15.79 -19.97 -9.82
CA HIS A 230 -17.03 -19.76 -10.57
C HIS A 230 -17.97 -20.94 -10.31
N PRO A 231 -18.99 -20.82 -9.44
CA PRO A 231 -19.97 -21.90 -9.23
C PRO A 231 -20.69 -22.30 -10.52
N ILE A 232 -20.93 -21.30 -11.38
CA ILE A 232 -21.41 -21.39 -12.76
C ILE A 232 -20.72 -20.29 -13.56
N ARG A 233 -20.73 -20.37 -14.90
CA ARG A 233 -20.06 -19.41 -15.80
C ARG A 233 -20.45 -17.95 -15.56
N GLU A 234 -21.70 -17.75 -15.16
CA GLU A 234 -22.30 -16.44 -14.96
C GLU A 234 -21.96 -15.82 -13.60
N ILE A 235 -21.44 -16.59 -12.64
CA ILE A 235 -21.14 -16.14 -11.28
C ILE A 235 -19.64 -16.22 -11.02
N GLU A 236 -19.01 -15.10 -10.69
CA GLU A 236 -17.66 -15.04 -10.13
C GLU A 236 -17.76 -14.77 -8.62
N ILE A 237 -17.06 -15.57 -7.82
CA ILE A 237 -16.90 -15.34 -6.37
C ILE A 237 -15.41 -15.19 -6.06
N VAL A 238 -15.07 -14.13 -5.34
CA VAL A 238 -13.74 -13.89 -4.78
C VAL A 238 -13.86 -13.78 -3.26
N ALA A 239 -13.21 -14.68 -2.55
CA ALA A 239 -13.08 -14.65 -1.10
C ALA A 239 -11.61 -14.44 -0.74
N ALA A 240 -11.29 -13.40 0.04
CA ALA A 240 -9.95 -13.12 0.49
C ALA A 240 -9.94 -12.82 1.99
N TRP A 241 -8.90 -13.27 2.68
CA TRP A 241 -8.68 -12.95 4.09
C TRP A 241 -7.20 -12.68 4.33
N ARG A 242 -6.90 -11.62 5.07
CA ARG A 242 -5.55 -11.22 5.46
C ARG A 242 -5.48 -11.00 6.96
N TYR A 243 -4.43 -11.53 7.58
CA TYR A 243 -4.00 -11.22 8.94
C TYR A 243 -2.71 -10.40 8.89
N THR A 244 -2.66 -9.32 9.66
CA THR A 244 -1.52 -8.39 9.71
C THR A 244 -1.08 -8.19 11.16
N ASP A 245 0.17 -8.57 11.45
CA ASP A 245 0.85 -8.30 12.72
C ASP A 245 1.98 -7.30 12.44
N ALA A 246 1.68 -6.01 12.67
CA ALA A 246 2.58 -4.90 12.40
C ALA A 246 2.92 -4.18 13.70
N LYS A 247 4.21 -4.14 14.05
CA LYS A 247 4.70 -3.57 15.31
C LYS A 247 5.90 -2.66 15.09
N SER A 248 6.04 -1.66 15.94
CA SER A 248 7.17 -0.73 15.96
C SER A 248 7.54 -0.40 17.40
N THR A 249 8.83 -0.19 17.66
CA THR A 249 9.28 0.27 18.97
C THR A 249 8.99 1.76 19.09
N ILE A 250 8.22 2.14 20.11
CA ILE A 250 7.88 3.51 20.45
C ILE A 250 8.09 3.62 21.96
N ASN A 251 8.81 4.65 22.44
CA ASN A 251 9.12 4.83 23.86
C ASN A 251 9.72 3.57 24.53
N ASN A 252 10.64 2.89 23.84
CA ASN A 252 11.28 1.62 24.26
C ASN A 252 10.34 0.41 24.40
N GLU A 253 9.09 0.51 23.97
CA GLU A 253 8.12 -0.59 23.98
C GLU A 253 7.74 -1.00 22.57
N LEU A 254 7.66 -2.31 22.33
CA LEU A 254 7.21 -2.84 21.04
C LEU A 254 5.68 -2.87 21.00
N VAL A 255 5.10 -1.88 20.32
CA VAL A 255 3.65 -1.69 20.24
C VAL A 255 3.10 -2.00 18.85
N GLU A 256 1.83 -2.37 18.78
CA GLU A 256 1.11 -2.47 17.50
C GLU A 256 1.02 -1.11 16.81
N ARG A 257 1.11 -1.08 15.48
CA ARG A 257 0.91 0.16 14.75
C ARG A 257 -0.56 0.62 14.84
N PRO A 258 -0.82 1.91 15.15
CA PRO A 258 -2.18 2.42 15.22
C PRO A 258 -2.86 2.38 13.85
N PHE A 259 -4.18 2.23 13.85
CA PHE A 259 -5.05 2.23 12.67
C PHE A 259 -4.75 1.14 11.62
N VAL A 260 -3.96 0.14 11.97
CA VAL A 260 -3.76 -1.07 11.17
C VAL A 260 -4.70 -2.15 11.71
N ASN A 261 -5.69 -2.57 10.91
CA ASN A 261 -6.57 -3.67 11.31
C ASN A 261 -5.78 -4.98 11.43
N THR A 262 -5.99 -5.71 12.52
CA THR A 262 -5.37 -7.02 12.77
C THR A 262 -5.74 -8.05 11.70
N TYR A 263 -6.96 -7.97 11.16
CA TYR A 263 -7.37 -8.74 10.00
C TYR A 263 -8.29 -7.94 9.08
N LYS A 264 -8.31 -8.31 7.79
CA LYS A 264 -9.28 -7.85 6.79
C LYS A 264 -9.75 -9.02 5.94
N GLY A 265 -11.05 -9.15 5.77
CA GLY A 265 -11.68 -10.11 4.88
C GLY A 265 -12.47 -9.41 3.78
N MET A 266 -12.62 -10.06 2.64
CA MET A 266 -13.46 -9.64 1.53
C MET A 266 -14.19 -10.86 0.97
N LEU A 267 -15.49 -10.74 0.76
CA LEU A 267 -16.29 -11.67 -0.02
C LEU A 267 -17.01 -10.87 -1.10
N SER A 268 -16.66 -11.10 -2.36
CA SER A 268 -17.26 -10.45 -3.52
C SER A 268 -17.95 -11.48 -4.39
N GLY A 269 -19.18 -11.21 -4.79
CA GLY A 269 -19.93 -11.99 -5.76
C GLY A 269 -20.38 -11.09 -6.91
N SER A 270 -20.14 -11.53 -8.14
CA SER A 270 -20.58 -10.86 -9.36
C SER A 270 -21.38 -11.84 -10.22
N TYR A 271 -22.59 -11.48 -10.60
CA TYR A 271 -23.46 -12.27 -11.46
C TYR A 271 -23.78 -11.50 -12.74
N ASN A 272 -23.45 -12.06 -13.90
CA ASN A 272 -23.83 -11.53 -15.21
C ASN A 272 -24.91 -12.42 -15.83
N THR A 273 -25.99 -11.83 -16.33
CA THR A 273 -26.97 -12.60 -17.11
C THR A 273 -26.34 -13.17 -18.38
N ARG A 274 -26.86 -14.28 -18.89
CA ARG A 274 -26.33 -14.95 -20.12
C ARG A 274 -26.19 -14.04 -21.35
N ASN A 275 -27.08 -13.06 -21.48
CA ASN A 275 -27.06 -12.07 -22.56
C ASN A 275 -26.20 -10.83 -22.22
N ASN A 276 -25.48 -10.86 -21.10
CA ASN A 276 -24.65 -9.80 -20.53
C ASN A 276 -25.37 -8.46 -20.29
N ARG A 277 -26.72 -8.44 -20.30
CA ARG A 277 -27.50 -7.21 -20.13
C ARG A 277 -27.55 -6.72 -18.69
N TRP A 278 -27.56 -7.63 -17.72
CA TRP A 278 -27.57 -7.27 -16.31
C TRP A 278 -26.33 -7.80 -15.60
N GLN A 279 -25.74 -6.97 -14.75
CA GLN A 279 -24.72 -7.36 -13.80
C GLN A 279 -25.16 -6.98 -12.38
N PHE A 280 -24.98 -7.90 -11.44
CA PHE A 280 -25.26 -7.70 -10.03
C PHE A 280 -23.98 -7.97 -9.24
N ASP A 281 -23.50 -6.96 -8.53
CA ASP A 281 -22.28 -7.04 -7.72
C ASP A 281 -22.63 -6.81 -6.25
N LEU A 282 -22.09 -7.66 -5.38
CA LEU A 282 -22.17 -7.49 -3.94
C LEU A 282 -20.81 -7.81 -3.33
N THR A 283 -20.26 -6.88 -2.55
CA THR A 283 -18.99 -7.07 -1.84
C THR A 283 -19.18 -6.77 -0.36
N ALA A 284 -18.83 -7.74 0.49
CA ALA A 284 -18.75 -7.57 1.94
C ALA A 284 -17.28 -7.52 2.38
N GLN A 285 -16.90 -6.46 3.07
CA GLN A 285 -15.57 -6.30 3.67
C GLN A 285 -15.66 -6.44 5.19
N PHE A 286 -14.93 -7.40 5.75
CA PHE A 286 -14.84 -7.65 7.18
C PHE A 286 -13.59 -6.96 7.71
N ASN A 287 -13.75 -5.92 8.52
CA ASN A 287 -12.65 -5.14 9.06
C ASN A 287 -12.49 -5.50 10.55
N GLY A 288 -11.35 -6.08 10.91
CA GLY A 288 -11.02 -6.41 12.30
C GLY A 288 -10.68 -5.18 13.14
N PRO A 289 -10.49 -5.35 14.46
CA PRO A 289 -10.08 -4.26 15.33
C PRO A 289 -8.69 -3.73 14.93
N SER A 290 -8.41 -2.49 15.30
CA SER A 290 -7.10 -1.83 15.17
C SER A 290 -6.78 -1.09 16.46
N ARG A 291 -5.49 -0.92 16.80
CA ARG A 291 -5.09 -0.06 17.92
C ARG A 291 -5.43 1.40 17.60
N ILE A 292 -5.93 2.12 18.60
CA ILE A 292 -6.11 3.57 18.57
C ILE A 292 -4.97 4.16 19.42
N PRO A 293 -4.34 5.28 19.00
CA PRO A 293 -3.34 5.97 19.82
C PRO A 293 -3.86 6.28 21.22
N THR A 294 -2.98 6.25 22.21
CA THR A 294 -3.40 6.44 23.60
C THR A 294 -3.99 7.84 23.81
N THR A 295 -5.12 7.88 24.51
CA THR A 295 -5.79 9.11 24.91
C THR A 295 -5.83 9.27 26.43
N ALA A 296 -5.09 8.44 27.18
CA ALA A 296 -5.09 8.41 28.64
C ALA A 296 -4.70 9.75 29.30
N MET A 297 -3.95 10.59 28.57
CA MET A 297 -3.57 11.94 29.03
C MET A 297 -4.68 13.00 28.86
N LEU A 298 -5.81 12.65 28.25
CA LEU A 298 -6.97 13.54 28.08
C LEU A 298 -7.95 13.41 29.24
N PRO A 299 -8.82 14.43 29.47
CA PRO A 299 -9.94 14.31 30.40
C PRO A 299 -10.79 13.07 30.11
N GLU A 300 -11.32 12.41 31.15
CA GLU A 300 -12.03 11.12 31.05
C GLU A 300 -13.13 11.12 29.98
N HIS A 301 -13.91 12.19 29.87
CA HIS A 301 -14.99 12.33 28.88
C HIS A 301 -14.51 12.45 27.41
N MET A 302 -13.21 12.67 27.18
CA MET A 302 -12.57 12.76 25.86
C MET A 302 -11.75 11.51 25.50
N GLN A 303 -11.60 10.56 26.42
CA GLN A 303 -10.82 9.35 26.18
C GLN A 303 -11.54 8.43 25.19
N MET A 304 -10.75 7.77 24.34
CA MET A 304 -11.18 6.76 23.38
C MET A 304 -10.79 5.38 23.88
N ALA A 305 -11.53 4.36 23.44
CA ALA A 305 -11.11 2.97 23.65
C ALA A 305 -9.73 2.71 23.00
N GLU A 306 -8.94 1.82 23.58
CA GLU A 306 -7.61 1.47 23.05
C GLU A 306 -7.65 0.74 21.71
N ARG A 307 -8.80 0.13 21.37
CA ARG A 307 -9.01 -0.56 20.09
C ARG A 307 -10.33 -0.18 19.46
N SER A 308 -10.33 -0.13 18.13
CA SER A 308 -11.54 0.01 17.35
C SER A 308 -12.38 -1.28 17.39
N PRO A 309 -13.72 -1.20 17.33
CA PRO A 309 -14.55 -2.37 17.10
C PRO A 309 -14.31 -2.96 15.71
N ALA A 310 -14.59 -4.26 15.57
CA ALA A 310 -14.71 -4.88 14.25
C ALA A 310 -16.02 -4.45 13.57
N TYR A 311 -16.01 -4.36 12.25
CA TYR A 311 -17.19 -3.95 11.49
C TYR A 311 -17.24 -4.56 10.09
N VAL A 312 -18.44 -4.58 9.52
CA VAL A 312 -18.68 -5.01 8.14
C VAL A 312 -19.07 -3.81 7.29
N PHE A 313 -18.41 -3.66 6.15
CA PHE A 313 -18.69 -2.64 5.16
C PHE A 313 -19.12 -3.31 3.86
N MET A 314 -20.35 -3.04 3.43
CA MET A 314 -20.93 -3.69 2.25
C MET A 314 -21.12 -2.69 1.11
N LEU A 315 -20.75 -3.09 -0.10
CA LEU A 315 -21.00 -2.37 -1.34
C LEU A 315 -21.88 -3.23 -2.23
N GLY A 316 -22.84 -2.61 -2.92
CA GLY A 316 -23.67 -3.28 -3.91
C GLY A 316 -23.84 -2.42 -5.15
N GLN A 317 -23.89 -3.04 -6.32
CA GLN A 317 -24.17 -2.35 -7.59
C GLN A 317 -25.00 -3.23 -8.51
N ILE A 318 -25.92 -2.59 -9.23
CA ILE A 318 -26.68 -3.20 -10.32
C ILE A 318 -26.39 -2.39 -11.57
N THR A 319 -25.95 -3.07 -12.63
CA THR A 319 -25.65 -2.46 -13.93
C THR A 319 -26.58 -3.03 -14.99
N TYR A 320 -27.19 -2.16 -15.79
CA TYR A 320 -27.95 -2.51 -16.98
C TYR A 320 -27.26 -1.99 -18.23
N ARG A 321 -26.94 -2.88 -19.17
CA ARG A 321 -26.21 -2.59 -20.40
C ARG A 321 -27.16 -2.47 -21.59
N ILE A 322 -27.09 -1.32 -22.25
CA ILE A 322 -27.79 -0.99 -23.50
C ILE A 322 -26.75 -0.37 -24.43
N ASN A 323 -25.92 -1.18 -25.09
CA ASN A 323 -24.83 -0.69 -25.94
C ASN A 323 -25.25 0.49 -26.82
N PRO A 324 -24.51 1.62 -26.83
CA PRO A 324 -23.21 1.89 -26.18
C PRO A 324 -23.28 2.38 -24.71
N LEU A 325 -24.46 2.37 -24.10
CA LEU A 325 -24.77 2.89 -22.77
C LEU A 325 -24.73 1.80 -21.69
N GLU A 326 -24.23 2.14 -20.50
CA GLU A 326 -24.44 1.36 -19.28
C GLU A 326 -25.05 2.29 -18.22
N LEU A 327 -26.17 1.87 -17.62
CA LEU A 327 -26.79 2.53 -16.49
C LEU A 327 -26.50 1.72 -15.24
N TYR A 328 -26.12 2.36 -14.15
CA TYR A 328 -25.88 1.66 -12.89
C TYR A 328 -26.42 2.42 -11.69
N ILE A 329 -26.92 1.67 -10.72
CA ILE A 329 -27.30 2.15 -9.40
C ILE A 329 -26.51 1.34 -8.38
N GLY A 330 -26.00 2.01 -7.36
CA GLY A 330 -25.22 1.35 -6.33
C GLY A 330 -25.40 1.97 -4.96
N VAL A 331 -24.86 1.25 -3.98
CA VAL A 331 -24.86 1.61 -2.58
C VAL A 331 -23.48 1.33 -2.00
N GLU A 332 -22.92 2.33 -1.34
CA GLU A 332 -21.77 2.19 -0.46
C GLU A 332 -22.25 2.13 0.99
N ASN A 333 -21.56 1.35 1.82
CA ASN A 333 -21.88 1.18 3.23
C ASN A 333 -23.35 0.74 3.46
N LEU A 334 -23.79 -0.33 2.80
CA LEU A 334 -25.16 -0.85 2.95
C LEU A 334 -25.51 -1.15 4.43
N THR A 335 -24.53 -1.56 5.23
CA THR A 335 -24.64 -1.75 6.69
C THR A 335 -24.87 -0.46 7.48
N ASN A 336 -24.62 0.71 6.87
CA ASN A 336 -24.66 2.02 7.50
C ASN A 336 -23.77 2.12 8.76
N TYR A 337 -22.65 1.37 8.78
CA TYR A 337 -21.72 1.39 9.90
C TYR A 337 -20.93 2.69 9.90
N LYS A 338 -20.84 3.36 11.06
CA LYS A 338 -20.13 4.64 11.21
C LYS A 338 -19.31 4.67 12.48
N GLN A 339 -18.13 5.27 12.40
CA GLN A 339 -17.41 5.74 13.57
C GLN A 339 -18.16 6.96 14.15
N MET A 340 -18.79 6.79 15.32
CA MET A 340 -19.65 7.82 15.93
C MET A 340 -18.88 9.02 16.49
N LYS A 341 -17.65 8.81 16.98
CA LYS A 341 -16.80 9.86 17.55
C LYS A 341 -15.45 9.89 16.82
N PRO A 342 -15.38 10.49 15.61
CA PRO A 342 -14.14 10.59 14.85
C PRO A 342 -13.22 11.76 15.23
N ILE A 343 -13.75 12.71 16.01
CA ILE A 343 -13.05 13.95 16.38
C ILE A 343 -13.07 14.09 17.90
N ILE A 344 -11.88 14.27 18.48
CA ILE A 344 -11.72 14.70 19.88
C ILE A 344 -11.83 16.23 19.92
N GLY A 345 -12.56 16.76 20.91
CA GLY A 345 -12.72 18.22 21.07
C GLY A 345 -13.56 18.88 19.96
N ALA A 346 -14.52 18.16 19.36
CA ALA A 346 -15.29 18.63 18.20
C ALA A 346 -16.05 19.95 18.42
N THR A 347 -16.41 20.28 19.67
CA THR A 347 -17.09 21.54 20.04
C THR A 347 -16.15 22.75 20.05
N GLU A 348 -14.84 22.52 20.11
CA GLU A 348 -13.80 23.55 20.15
C GLU A 348 -12.73 23.25 19.08
N PRO A 349 -13.00 23.51 17.79
CA PRO A 349 -12.12 23.12 16.68
C PRO A 349 -10.71 23.75 16.73
N PHE A 350 -10.54 24.82 17.50
CA PHE A 350 -9.25 25.46 17.76
C PHE A 350 -8.79 25.31 19.23
N GLY A 351 -9.49 24.49 20.02
CA GLY A 351 -9.18 24.21 21.41
C GLY A 351 -7.96 23.28 21.55
N ARG A 352 -7.29 23.33 22.70
CA ARG A 352 -6.02 22.60 22.94
C ARG A 352 -6.10 21.10 22.67
N HIS A 353 -7.27 20.48 22.86
CA HIS A 353 -7.49 19.03 22.73
C HIS A 353 -8.09 18.61 21.38
N PHE A 354 -8.29 19.53 20.44
CA PHE A 354 -8.86 19.19 19.15
C PHE A 354 -7.97 18.23 18.37
N ASP A 355 -8.57 17.12 17.91
CA ASP A 355 -7.90 16.13 17.09
C ASP A 355 -8.91 15.43 16.17
N GLY A 356 -8.84 15.73 14.87
CA GLY A 356 -9.60 15.09 13.80
C GLY A 356 -8.83 13.99 13.06
N SER A 357 -7.65 13.61 13.54
CA SER A 357 -6.83 12.54 12.93
C SER A 357 -7.18 11.13 13.44
N MET A 358 -8.12 11.01 14.39
CA MET A 358 -8.49 9.75 15.06
C MET A 358 -9.48 8.89 14.27
N ILE A 359 -9.23 8.68 12.97
CA ILE A 359 -10.15 7.97 12.08
C ILE A 359 -9.71 6.52 11.87
N TRP A 360 -10.46 5.57 12.43
CA TRP A 360 -10.21 4.13 12.30
C TRP A 360 -11.28 3.41 11.45
N GLY A 361 -12.39 4.08 11.13
CA GLY A 361 -13.50 3.49 10.38
C GLY A 361 -14.25 4.52 9.52
N PRO A 362 -15.34 4.09 8.85
CA PRO A 362 -16.12 4.97 7.99
C PRO A 362 -16.75 6.14 8.77
N ILE A 363 -16.56 7.36 8.29
CA ILE A 363 -17.22 8.56 8.85
C ILE A 363 -18.52 8.90 8.10
N LYS A 364 -18.67 8.42 6.87
CA LYS A 364 -19.88 8.57 6.06
C LYS A 364 -20.78 7.35 6.21
N GLY A 365 -22.09 7.59 6.12
CA GLY A 365 -23.09 6.53 6.21
C GLY A 365 -23.33 5.82 4.91
N ARG A 366 -24.48 5.14 4.88
CA ARG A 366 -25.04 4.60 3.64
C ARG A 366 -25.17 5.72 2.61
N MET A 367 -24.59 5.48 1.43
CA MET A 367 -24.63 6.41 0.31
C MET A 367 -25.14 5.66 -0.90
N PHE A 368 -26.19 6.19 -1.54
CA PHE A 368 -26.72 5.68 -2.79
C PHE A 368 -26.24 6.56 -3.93
N TYR A 369 -25.91 5.95 -5.06
CA TYR A 369 -25.50 6.65 -6.26
C TYR A 369 -26.16 6.04 -7.49
N VAL A 370 -26.31 6.89 -8.52
CA VAL A 370 -26.71 6.49 -9.86
C VAL A 370 -25.67 7.05 -10.83
N GLY A 371 -25.35 6.29 -11.86
CA GLY A 371 -24.41 6.75 -12.88
C GLY A 371 -24.71 6.16 -14.24
N LEU A 372 -24.07 6.77 -15.23
CA LEU A 372 -24.20 6.46 -16.64
C LEU A 372 -22.80 6.41 -17.24
N ARG A 373 -22.52 5.36 -18.01
CA ARG A 373 -21.29 5.22 -18.79
C ARG A 373 -21.64 5.14 -20.26
N TYR A 374 -20.99 5.95 -21.08
CA TYR A 374 -21.11 5.91 -22.53
C TYR A 374 -19.78 5.50 -23.13
N SER A 375 -19.77 4.39 -23.87
CA SER A 375 -18.57 3.89 -24.54
C SER A 375 -18.52 4.38 -25.97
N ILE A 376 -17.53 5.19 -26.31
CA ILE A 376 -17.28 5.62 -27.69
C ILE A 376 -16.58 4.45 -28.41
N PRO A 377 -17.17 3.87 -29.47
CA PRO A 377 -16.49 2.87 -30.28
C PRO A 377 -15.19 3.45 -30.85
N ARG A 378 -14.12 2.67 -30.83
CA ARG A 378 -12.86 3.03 -31.50
C ARG A 378 -12.96 2.92 -33.00
#